data_AF-A0A5J6GUI5-F1
#
_entry.id   AF-A0A5J6GUI5-F1
#
_cell.length_a   1.000
_cell.length_b   1.000
_cell.length_c   1.000
_cell.angle_alpha   90.00
_cell.angle_beta   90.00
_cell.angle_gamma   90.00
#
_symmetry.space_group_name_H-M   'P 1'
#
loop_
_entity.id
_entity.type
_entity.pdbx_description
1 polymer ?
#
loop_
_entity_poly.entity_id
_entity_poly.type
_entity_poly.pdbx_seq_one_letter_code
_entity_poly.pdbx_strand_id
1 'polypeptide(L)'
;MVLSFDPRVIIPGHGRPTDQAALEEHLVYLRTVQREVHRCYEAGLSAEKTMDELFQRQDFYPHLGLPERLMIVIELEHSHLSGSSSPSVLELSSKAAAWSYR
;
A
#
# COMPACT_ATOMS: atom_id res chain seq x y z
N MET A 1 -17.76 -7.25 -7.58
CA MET A 1 -17.06 -6.40 -6.58
C MET A 1 -18.07 -6.04 -5.50
N VAL A 2 -17.68 -5.91 -4.22
CA VAL A 2 -18.64 -5.66 -3.10
C VAL A 2 -19.60 -4.49 -3.36
N LEU A 3 -19.15 -3.44 -4.05
CA LEU A 3 -19.97 -2.27 -4.39
C LEU A 3 -21.15 -2.58 -5.33
N SER A 4 -21.12 -3.66 -6.11
CA SER A 4 -22.23 -4.00 -7.02
C SER A 4 -23.48 -4.49 -6.28
N PHE A 5 -23.41 -4.70 -4.96
CA PHE A 5 -24.54 -5.06 -4.12
C PHE A 5 -25.33 -3.85 -3.58
N ASP A 6 -24.94 -2.62 -3.95
CA ASP A 6 -25.53 -1.37 -3.45
C ASP A 6 -25.64 -1.35 -1.91
N PRO A 7 -24.52 -1.57 -1.17
CA PRO A 7 -24.57 -1.73 0.27
C PRO A 7 -24.82 -0.39 0.97
N ARG A 8 -25.88 -0.34 1.79
CA ARG A 8 -26.12 0.81 2.68
C ARG A 8 -25.12 0.93 3.82
N VAL A 9 -24.57 -0.20 4.27
CA VAL A 9 -23.61 -0.29 5.38
C VAL A 9 -22.59 -1.37 5.05
N ILE A 10 -21.32 -1.08 5.31
CA ILE A 10 -20.20 -2.00 5.18
C ILE A 10 -19.58 -2.22 6.55
N ILE A 11 -19.41 -3.47 6.95
CA ILE A 11 -18.76 -3.85 8.21
C ILE A 11 -17.39 -4.46 7.86
N PRO A 12 -16.28 -3.71 8.06
CA PRO A 12 -14.95 -4.23 7.76
C PRO A 12 -14.51 -5.27 8.81
N GLY A 13 -13.50 -6.07 8.47
CA GLY A 13 -12.88 -6.99 9.45
C GLY A 13 -12.26 -6.27 10.65
N HIS A 14 -11.83 -5.02 10.47
CA HIS A 14 -11.34 -4.14 11.53
C HIS A 14 -11.81 -2.70 11.31
N GLY A 15 -12.04 -1.98 12.42
CA GLY A 15 -12.49 -0.59 12.39
C GLY A 15 -14.00 -0.44 12.63
N ARG A 16 -14.50 0.78 12.41
CA ARG A 16 -15.93 1.08 12.59
C ARG A 16 -16.71 0.71 11.31
N PRO A 17 -18.01 0.38 11.42
CA PRO A 17 -18.89 0.32 10.26
C PRO A 17 -18.79 1.59 9.42
N THR A 18 -18.89 1.44 8.11
CA THR A 18 -18.69 2.49 7.13
C THR A 18 -19.71 2.38 5.99
N ASP A 19 -19.59 3.22 4.97
CA ASP A 19 -20.50 3.29 3.83
C ASP A 19 -19.77 3.05 2.50
N GLN A 20 -20.54 3.11 1.41
CA GLN A 20 -20.05 2.91 0.06
C GLN A 20 -18.97 3.92 -0.34
N ALA A 21 -19.16 5.19 -0.01
CA ALA A 21 -18.24 6.27 -0.39
C ALA A 21 -16.86 6.05 0.23
N ALA A 22 -16.81 5.64 1.50
CA ALA A 22 -15.54 5.32 2.17
C ALA A 22 -14.84 4.10 1.56
N LEU A 23 -15.58 3.07 1.11
CA LEU A 23 -14.99 1.93 0.40
C LEU A 23 -14.44 2.35 -0.97
N GLU A 24 -15.15 3.21 -1.70
CA GLU A 24 -14.68 3.75 -2.99
C GLU A 24 -13.40 4.57 -2.82
N GLU A 25 -13.34 5.43 -1.80
CA GLU A 25 -12.12 6.17 -1.44
C GLU A 25 -10.96 5.22 -1.13
N HIS A 26 -11.21 4.16 -0.36
CA HIS A 26 -10.20 3.14 -0.07
C HIS A 26 -9.71 2.41 -1.34
N LEU A 27 -10.59 2.17 -2.31
CA LEU A 27 -10.19 1.58 -3.61
C LEU A 27 -9.39 2.56 -4.47
N VAL A 28 -9.68 3.85 -4.42
CA VAL A 28 -8.87 4.89 -5.08
C VAL A 28 -7.47 4.94 -4.47
N TYR A 29 -7.40 4.83 -3.14
CA TYR A 29 -6.17 4.71 -2.39
C TYR A 29 -5.31 3.51 -2.85
N LEU A 30 -5.86 2.28 -2.85
CA LEU A 30 -5.10 1.09 -3.24
C LEU A 30 -4.59 1.18 -4.69
N ARG A 31 -5.44 1.68 -5.59
CA ARG A 31 -5.07 1.88 -7.00
C ARG A 31 -3.99 2.94 -7.18
N THR A 32 -4.01 3.98 -6.36
CA THR A 32 -2.98 5.02 -6.39
C THR A 32 -1.64 4.47 -5.92
N VAL A 33 -1.61 3.74 -4.80
CA VAL A 33 -0.38 3.09 -4.32
C VAL A 33 0.18 2.16 -5.39
N GLN A 34 -0.64 1.27 -5.96
CA GLN A 34 -0.18 0.37 -7.01
C GLN A 34 0.41 1.12 -8.21
N ARG A 35 -0.32 2.13 -8.72
CA ARG A 35 0.15 2.94 -9.86
C ARG A 35 1.50 3.59 -9.60
N GLU A 36 1.69 4.19 -8.42
CA GLU A 36 2.95 4.85 -8.12
C GLU A 36 4.09 3.83 -7.92
N VAL A 37 3.82 2.67 -7.33
CA VAL A 37 4.82 1.60 -7.21
C VAL A 37 5.26 1.12 -8.59
N HIS A 38 4.33 0.88 -9.50
CA HIS A 38 4.63 0.49 -10.88
C HIS A 38 5.45 1.56 -11.58
N ARG A 39 5.04 2.84 -11.48
CA ARG A 39 5.79 3.97 -12.04
C ARG A 39 7.24 4.01 -11.54
N CYS A 40 7.46 3.83 -10.24
CA CYS A 40 8.80 3.82 -9.67
C CYS A 40 9.60 2.58 -10.09
N TYR A 41 8.96 1.41 -10.15
CA TYR A 41 9.58 0.17 -10.63
C TYR A 41 10.03 0.28 -12.10
N GLU A 42 9.18 0.80 -12.97
CA GLU A 42 9.49 1.03 -14.39
C GLU A 42 10.64 2.04 -14.56
N ALA A 43 10.77 3.00 -13.65
CA ALA A 43 11.90 3.92 -13.57
C ALA A 43 13.17 3.30 -12.94
N GLY A 44 13.14 2.02 -12.57
CA GLY A 44 14.27 1.27 -12.03
C GLY A 44 14.55 1.53 -10.54
N LEU A 45 13.63 2.15 -9.81
CA LEU A 45 13.78 2.36 -8.37
C LEU A 45 13.60 1.04 -7.62
N SER A 46 14.27 0.89 -6.48
CA SER A 46 13.99 -0.19 -5.53
C SER A 46 12.73 0.10 -4.70
N ALA A 47 12.24 -0.89 -3.96
CA ALA A 47 11.14 -0.72 -3.02
C ALA A 47 11.43 0.38 -1.97
N GLU A 48 12.63 0.40 -1.40
CA GLU A 48 13.03 1.44 -0.43
C GLU A 48 13.05 2.84 -1.07
N LYS A 49 13.58 2.96 -2.29
CA LYS A 49 13.59 4.25 -3.01
C LYS A 49 12.21 4.70 -3.44
N THR A 50 11.33 3.74 -3.75
CA THR A 50 9.90 4.02 -3.97
C THR A 50 9.26 4.56 -2.70
N MET A 51 9.55 3.96 -1.54
CA MET A 51 9.06 4.45 -0.25
C MET A 51 9.57 5.86 0.06
N ASP A 52 10.87 6.13 -0.12
CA ASP A 52 11.47 7.47 0.06
C ASP A 52 10.75 8.53 -0.81
N GLU A 53 10.55 8.24 -2.10
CA GLU A 53 9.87 9.11 -3.06
C GLU A 53 8.42 9.40 -2.65
N LEU A 54 7.69 8.35 -2.26
CA LEU A 54 6.30 8.46 -1.85
C LEU A 54 6.13 9.23 -0.54
N PHE A 55 7.04 9.07 0.41
CA PHE A 55 6.95 9.72 1.71
C PHE A 55 7.37 11.20 1.68
N GLN A 56 8.21 11.60 0.73
CA GLN A 56 8.56 13.01 0.51
C GLN A 56 7.42 13.84 -0.08
N ARG A 57 6.43 13.18 -0.69
CA ARG A 57 5.24 13.83 -1.22
C ARG A 57 4.28 14.19 -0.10
N GLN A 58 4.13 15.49 0.18
CA GLN A 58 3.26 16.00 1.24
C GLN A 58 1.78 15.59 1.10
N ASP A 59 1.36 15.22 -0.11
CA ASP A 59 0.00 14.82 -0.47
C ASP A 59 -0.22 13.30 -0.50
N PHE A 60 0.81 12.50 -0.24
CA PHE A 60 0.68 11.04 -0.28
C PHE A 60 -0.05 10.55 0.97
N TYR A 61 -1.39 10.57 0.88
CA TYR A 61 -2.42 10.03 1.78
C TYR A 61 -1.99 9.85 3.25
N PRO A 62 -2.16 10.85 4.13
CA PRO A 62 -1.77 10.75 5.55
C PRO A 62 -2.49 9.63 6.33
N HIS A 63 -3.51 9.00 5.73
CA HIS A 63 -4.25 7.86 6.24
C HIS A 63 -3.70 6.48 5.80
N LEU A 64 -2.54 6.42 5.11
CA LEU A 64 -1.88 5.22 4.53
C LEU A 64 -1.60 4.05 5.49
N GLY A 65 -2.06 4.13 6.73
CA GLY A 65 -1.57 3.29 7.81
C GLY A 65 -0.15 3.70 8.18
N LEU A 66 0.40 2.97 9.15
CA LEU A 66 1.77 3.18 9.60
C LEU A 66 2.76 2.97 8.43
N PRO A 67 3.82 3.79 8.28
CA PRO A 67 4.78 3.71 7.17
C PRO A 67 5.33 2.29 6.93
N GLU A 68 5.47 1.51 8.00
CA GLU A 68 5.85 0.10 7.98
C GLU A 68 4.92 -0.73 7.09
N ARG A 69 3.61 -0.51 7.17
CA ARG A 69 2.61 -1.23 6.38
C ARG A 69 2.77 -0.93 4.90
N LEU A 70 3.02 0.33 4.58
CA LEU A 70 3.22 0.74 3.20
C LEU A 70 4.50 0.11 2.65
N MET A 71 5.58 0.10 3.42
CA MET A 71 6.83 -0.57 3.02
C MET A 71 6.62 -2.06 2.73
N ILE A 72 5.82 -2.77 3.53
CA ILE A 72 5.45 -4.18 3.27
C ILE A 72 4.70 -4.33 1.94
N VAL A 73 3.72 -3.47 1.68
CA VAL A 73 2.91 -3.52 0.44
C VAL A 73 3.79 -3.23 -0.78
N ILE A 74 4.65 -2.22 -0.71
CA ILE A 74 5.57 -1.86 -1.79
C ILE A 74 6.54 -3.01 -2.08
N GLU A 75 7.13 -3.61 -1.05
CA GLU A 75 8.09 -4.72 -1.21
C GLU A 75 7.45 -5.96 -1.83
N LEU A 76 6.22 -6.29 -1.44
CA LEU A 76 5.44 -7.38 -2.03
C LEU A 76 5.16 -7.12 -3.51
N GLU A 77 4.71 -5.91 -3.86
CA GLU A 77 4.41 -5.55 -5.24
C GLU A 77 5.69 -5.53 -6.10
N HIS A 78 6.80 -5.02 -5.58
CA HIS A 78 8.12 -5.09 -6.24
C HIS A 78 8.54 -6.53 -6.52
N SER A 79 8.37 -7.42 -5.53
CA SER A 79 8.69 -8.84 -5.70
C SER A 79 7.79 -9.51 -6.74
N HIS A 80 6.53 -9.10 -6.82
CA HIS A 80 5.61 -9.56 -7.86
C HIS A 80 6.05 -9.08 -9.25
N LEU A 81 6.37 -7.80 -9.39
CA LEU A 81 6.78 -7.20 -10.66
C LEU A 81 8.11 -7.76 -11.20
N SER A 82 9.05 -8.11 -10.31
CA SER A 82 10.31 -8.73 -10.70
C SER A 82 10.20 -10.22 -11.02
N GLY A 83 9.05 -10.85 -10.76
CA GLY A 83 8.90 -12.31 -10.87
C GLY A 83 9.69 -13.10 -9.83
N SER A 84 10.16 -12.43 -8.77
CA SER A 84 10.86 -13.06 -7.64
C SER A 84 9.90 -13.88 -6.77
N SER A 85 10.46 -14.78 -5.95
CA SER A 85 9.70 -15.43 -4.88
C SER A 85 9.17 -14.39 -3.89
N SER A 86 7.94 -14.60 -3.40
CA SER A 86 7.38 -13.75 -2.35
C SER A 86 8.28 -13.76 -1.10
N PRO A 87 8.66 -12.59 -0.57
CA PRO A 87 9.46 -12.50 0.64
C PRO A 87 8.71 -13.11 1.84
N SER A 88 9.47 -13.67 2.78
CA SER A 88 8.92 -14.14 4.05
C SER A 88 8.40 -12.97 4.91
N VAL A 89 7.49 -13.27 5.83
CA VAL A 89 6.98 -12.28 6.79
C VAL A 89 8.11 -11.65 7.61
N LEU A 90 9.15 -12.42 7.95
CA LEU A 90 10.31 -11.91 8.68
C LEU A 90 11.08 -10.89 7.83
N GLU A 91 11.36 -11.20 6.57
CA GLU A 91 12.06 -10.27 5.66
C GLU A 91 11.25 -8.97 5.46
N LEU A 92 9.94 -9.10 5.23
CA LEU A 92 9.04 -7.94 5.10
C LEU A 92 9.06 -7.07 6.37
N SER A 93 8.95 -7.70 7.54
CA SER A 93 8.95 -6.99 8.82
C SER A 93 10.30 -6.32 9.10
N SER A 94 11.40 -7.00 8.80
CA SER A 94 12.76 -6.45 8.96
C SER A 94 12.99 -5.24 8.05
N LYS A 95 12.55 -5.29 6.78
CA LYS A 95 12.65 -4.16 5.86
C LYS A 95 11.80 -2.98 6.31
N ALA A 96 10.56 -3.22 6.71
CA ALA A 96 9.67 -2.20 7.23
C ALA A 96 10.25 -1.48 8.45
N ALA A 97 10.74 -2.24 9.44
CA ALA A 97 11.41 -1.67 10.61
C ALA A 97 12.68 -0.90 10.22
N ALA A 98 13.54 -1.48 9.36
CA ALA A 98 14.78 -0.86 8.95
C ALA A 98 14.59 0.44 8.15
N TRP A 99 13.44 0.63 7.50
CA TRP A 99 13.09 1.90 6.85
C TRP A 99 12.55 2.91 7.87
N SER A 100 11.62 2.51 8.75
CA SER A 100 10.97 3.40 9.71
C SER A 100 11.87 3.98 10.81
N TYR A 101 12.94 3.27 11.17
CA TYR A 101 13.89 3.71 12.20
C TYR A 101 15.11 4.47 11.64
N ARG A 102 15.09 4.89 10.36
CA ARG A 102 16.13 5.75 9.76
C ARG A 102 15.96 7.21 10.19
#